data_AF-A0A261G5D1-F1
#
_entry.id   AF-A0A261G5D1-F1
#
_cell.length_a   1.000
_cell.length_b   1.000
_cell.length_c   1.000
_cell.angle_alpha   90.00
_cell.angle_beta   90.00
_cell.angle_gamma   90.00
#
_symmetry.space_group_name_H-M   'P 1'
#
loop_
_entity.id
_entity.type
_entity.pdbx_description
1 polymer ?
#
loop_
_entity_poly.entity_id
_entity_poly.type
_entity_poly.pdbx_seq_one_letter_code
_entity_poly.pdbx_strand_id
1 'polypeptide(L)' 'MTERESRAISVAEAIHSAHLEGGDVTTAFLTDARDYIEEKISIHELLNRTRVRYGLSTV' A
#
# COMPACT_ATOMS: atom_id res chain seq x y z
N MET A 1 4.12 -12.16 16.30
CA MET A 1 3.78 -11.61 14.98
C MET A 1 5.04 -11.59 14.14
N THR A 2 4.95 -12.12 12.93
CA THR A 2 5.95 -12.01 11.88
C THR A 2 5.84 -10.65 11.19
N GLU A 3 6.89 -10.21 10.49
CA GLU A 3 6.84 -8.98 9.69
C GLU A 3 5.72 -9.00 8.66
N ARG A 4 5.54 -10.13 7.97
CA ARG A 4 4.44 -10.34 7.02
C ARG A 4 3.06 -10.11 7.65
N GLU A 5 2.82 -10.64 8.85
CA GLU A 5 1.55 -10.45 9.57
C GLU A 5 1.36 -8.97 9.95
N SER A 6 2.39 -8.32 10.48
CA SER A 6 2.35 -6.89 10.81
C SER A 6 2.02 -6.03 9.59
N ARG A 7 2.66 -6.30 8.44
CA ARG A 7 2.39 -5.59 7.19
C ARG A 7 0.98 -5.82 6.67
N ALA A 8 0.47 -7.05 6.78
CA ALA A 8 -0.89 -7.38 6.36
C ALA A 8 -1.94 -6.62 7.19
N ILE A 9 -1.73 -6.54 8.51
CA ILE A 9 -2.59 -5.75 9.41
C ILE A 9 -2.55 -4.27 9.02
N SER A 10 -1.37 -3.67 8.87
CA SER A 10 -1.25 -2.25 8.51
C SER A 10 -1.90 -1.92 7.15
N VAL A 11 -1.76 -2.80 6.14
CA VAL A 11 -2.43 -2.63 4.84
C VAL A 11 -3.95 -2.72 4.98
N ALA A 12 -4.46 -3.69 5.75
CA ALA A 12 -5.89 -3.84 5.97
C ALA A 12 -6.48 -2.62 6.69
N GLU A 13 -5.80 -2.09 7.72
CA GLU A 13 -6.20 -0.87 8.42
C GLU A 13 -6.23 0.35 7.49
N ALA A 14 -5.21 0.52 6.65
CA ALA A 14 -5.16 1.63 5.70
C ALA A 14 -6.30 1.56 4.65
N ILE A 15 -6.58 0.37 4.11
CA ILE A 15 -7.69 0.17 3.15
C ILE A 15 -9.03 0.41 3.84
N HIS A 16 -9.21 -0.09 5.06
CA HIS A 16 -10.44 0.12 5.81
C HIS A 16 -10.66 1.60 6.14
N SER A 17 -9.61 2.32 6.55
CA SER A 17 -9.68 3.76 6.79
C SER A 17 -10.11 4.52 5.53
N ALA A 18 -9.50 4.22 4.39
CA ALA A 18 -9.89 4.84 3.12
C ALA A 18 -11.36 4.58 2.78
N HIS A 19 -11.85 3.35 3.00
CA HIS A 19 -13.24 2.98 2.78
C HIS A 19 -14.21 3.74 3.69
N LEU A 20 -13.87 3.93 4.97
CA LEU A 20 -14.67 4.73 5.90
C LEU A 20 -14.76 6.21 5.47
N GLU A 21 -13.76 6.72 4.76
CA GLU A 21 -13.75 8.06 4.16
C GLU A 21 -14.46 8.12 2.80
N GLY A 22 -15.07 7.02 2.36
CA GLY A 22 -15.79 6.92 1.08
C GLY A 22 -14.87 6.72 -0.13
N GLY A 23 -13.60 6.38 0.09
CA GLY A 23 -12.64 6.07 -0.96
C GLY A 23 -12.40 4.57 -1.11
N ASP A 24 -12.14 4.11 -2.34
CA ASP A 24 -11.70 2.74 -2.61
C ASP A 24 -10.27 2.73 -3.17
N VAL A 25 -9.52 1.68 -2.86
CA VAL A 25 -8.19 1.50 -3.41
C VAL A 25 -8.23 0.83 -4.77
N THR A 26 -7.32 1.25 -5.66
CA THR A 26 -7.20 0.66 -7.00
C THR A 26 -6.64 -0.76 -6.95
N THR A 27 -6.96 -1.57 -7.95
CA THR A 27 -6.37 -2.91 -8.15
C THR A 27 -4.84 -2.87 -8.29
N ALA A 28 -4.31 -1.78 -8.88
CA ALA A 28 -2.88 -1.55 -8.98
C ALA A 28 -2.24 -1.35 -7.60
N PHE A 29 -2.87 -0.60 -6.70
CA PHE A 29 -2.41 -0.47 -5.32
C PHE A 29 -2.45 -1.80 -4.57
N LEU A 30 -3.52 -2.59 -4.73
CA LEU A 30 -3.63 -3.92 -4.10
C LEU A 30 -2.49 -4.86 -4.53
N THR A 31 -2.04 -4.76 -5.77
CA THR A 31 -0.91 -5.55 -6.29
C THR A 31 0.40 -5.15 -5.60
N ASP A 32 0.68 -3.85 -5.49
CA ASP A 32 1.88 -3.37 -4.79
C ASP A 32 1.81 -3.68 -3.28
N ALA A 33 0.63 -3.56 -2.66
CA ALA A 33 0.43 -3.87 -1.25
C ALA A 33 0.69 -5.36 -0.96
N ARG A 34 0.30 -6.26 -1.86
CA ARG A 34 0.67 -7.68 -1.77
C ARG A 34 2.19 -7.87 -1.85
N ASP A 35 2.86 -7.22 -2.79
CA ASP A 35 4.32 -7.31 -2.90
C ASP A 35 5.02 -6.77 -1.64
N TYR A 36 4.46 -5.73 -1.01
CA TYR A 36 4.94 -5.21 0.27
C TYR A 36 4.73 -6.21 1.42
N ILE A 37 3.56 -6.83 1.52
CA ILE A 37 3.26 -7.87 2.52
C ILE A 37 4.19 -9.06 2.36
N GLU A 38 4.46 -9.48 1.12
CA GLU A 38 5.36 -10.59 0.78
C GLU A 38 6.85 -10.22 0.86
N GLU A 39 7.18 -9.03 1.39
CA GLU A 39 8.54 -8.54 1.58
C GLU A 39 9.36 -8.41 0.28
N LYS A 40 8.70 -8.40 -0.88
CA LYS A 40 9.32 -8.19 -2.19
C LYS A 40 9.69 -6.73 -2.44
N ILE A 41 8.94 -5.81 -1.83
CA ILE A 41 9.22 -4.38 -1.86
C ILE A 41 9.22 -3.77 -0.45
N SER A 42 9.93 -2.67 -0.28
CA SER A 42 9.91 -1.89 0.96
C SER A 42 8.71 -0.94 1.01
N ILE A 43 8.42 -0.38 2.18
CA ILE A 43 7.41 0.68 2.33
C ILE A 43 7.73 1.91 1.46
N HIS A 44 9.01 2.26 1.32
CA HIS A 44 9.44 3.38 0.48
C HIS A 44 9.10 3.14 -1.00
N GLU A 45 9.28 1.91 -1.47
CA GLU A 45 8.94 1.54 -2.85
C GLU A 45 7.42 1.53 -3.08
N LEU A 46 6.64 1.02 -2.13
CA LEU A 46 5.16 1.09 -2.18
C LEU A 46 4.67 2.55 -2.28
N LEU A 47 5.22 3.44 -1.44
CA LEU A 47 4.91 4.87 -1.47
C LEU A 47 5.35 5.51 -2.79
N ASN A 48 6.57 5.20 -3.27
CA ASN A 48 7.08 5.74 -4.52
C ASN A 48 6.20 5.35 -5.72
N ARG A 49 5.86 4.07 -5.87
CA ARG A 49 4.95 3.59 -6.93
C ARG A 49 3.60 4.27 -6.88
N THR A 50 3.04 4.43 -5.67
CA THR A 50 1.78 5.12 -5.45
C THR A 50 1.88 6.59 -5.89
N ARG A 51 2.95 7.29 -5.48
CA ARG A 51 3.19 8.68 -5.86
C ARG A 51 3.35 8.86 -7.36
N VAL A 52 4.21 8.05 -7.99
CA VAL A 52 4.42 8.07 -9.46
C VAL A 52 3.10 7.87 -10.20
N ARG A 53 2.27 6.92 -9.76
CA ARG A 53 0.96 6.65 -10.37
C ARG A 53 0.03 7.87 -10.37
N TYR A 54 0.12 8.71 -9.35
CA TYR A 54 -0.69 9.93 -9.22
C TYR A 54 0.08 11.20 -9.62
N GLY A 55 1.25 11.09 -10.25
CA GLY A 55 2.05 12.25 -10.68
C GLY A 55 2.65 13.06 -9.51
N LEU A 56 2.78 12.45 -8.33
CA LEU A 56 3.32 13.05 -7.11
C LEU A 56 4.82 12.77 -6.91
N SER A 57 5.50 12.15 -7.88
CA SER A 57 6.95 12.01 -7.84
C SER A 57 7.58 13.40 -7.94
N THR A 58 8.22 13.86 -6.86
CA THR A 58 9.01 15.08 -6.88
C THR A 58 10.13 14.89 -7.91
N VAL A 59 10.33 15.88 -8.77
CA VAL A 59 11.47 15.96 -9.71
C VAL A 59 12.78 16.00 -8.94
#